data_AF-A0A940KPA5-F1
#
_entry.id   AF-A0A940KPA5-F1
#
_cell.length_a   1.000
_cell.length_b   1.000
_cell.length_c   1.000
_cell.angle_alpha   90.00
_cell.angle_beta   90.00
_cell.angle_gamma   90.00
#
_symmetry.space_group_name_H-M   'P 1'
#
loop_
_entity.id
_entity.type
_entity.pdbx_description
1 polymer ?
#
loop_
_entity_poly.entity_id
_entity_poly.type
_entity_poly.pdbx_seq_one_letter_code
_entity_poly.pdbx_strand_id
1 'polypeptide(L)'
;MKQFFIASLFIITALTQCRSKDNHPATEALVATYEDSTRYKPVNYVELKHPEWSKSATIYEVNIRQYTPEGTFNAFRPHLSRLKEMGVDIIWLMPVHPIGVKNRKGSLGSEYSVKDYYAVNPEFGTMNDLRLS
;
A
#
# COMPACT_ATOMS: atom_id res chain seq x y z
N MET A 1 72.81 -6.02 -20.23
CA MET A 1 71.98 -6.68 -19.20
C MET A 1 70.58 -6.80 -19.79
N LYS A 2 70.20 -7.84 -20.55
CA LYS A 2 70.31 -9.28 -20.26
C LYS A 2 69.89 -9.53 -18.80
N GLN A 3 68.90 -10.33 -18.43
CA GLN A 3 68.13 -11.36 -19.11
C GLN A 3 67.33 -12.01 -17.94
N PHE A 4 66.07 -12.41 -18.19
CA PHE A 4 65.36 -13.47 -17.45
C PHE A 4 64.79 -13.15 -16.06
N PHE A 5 63.72 -13.90 -15.73
CA PHE A 5 63.02 -14.04 -14.44
C PHE A 5 61.97 -12.95 -14.16
N ILE A 6 60.65 -13.15 -14.07
CA ILE A 6 59.76 -14.32 -13.89
C ILE A 6 58.38 -13.84 -14.44
N ALA A 7 58.17 -13.93 -15.75
CA ALA A 7 56.83 -13.76 -16.36
C ALA A 7 56.29 -15.12 -16.79
N SER A 8 56.55 -16.15 -15.97
CA SER A 8 56.33 -17.56 -16.32
C SER A 8 55.75 -18.38 -15.15
N LEU A 9 55.36 -17.74 -14.05
CA LEU A 9 54.73 -18.42 -12.91
C LEU A 9 53.20 -18.39 -12.99
N PHE A 10 52.63 -18.61 -14.17
CA PHE A 10 51.18 -18.78 -14.33
C PHE A 10 50.76 -19.86 -15.32
N ILE A 11 51.69 -20.64 -15.92
CA ILE A 11 51.32 -21.56 -17.02
C ILE A 11 51.84 -23.02 -16.87
N ILE A 12 52.61 -23.40 -15.84
CA ILE A 12 53.12 -24.78 -15.74
C ILE A 12 52.96 -25.42 -14.35
N THR A 13 51.72 -25.56 -13.90
CA THR A 13 51.31 -26.69 -13.03
C THR A 13 50.04 -27.35 -13.60
N ALA A 14 50.05 -27.56 -14.92
CA ALA A 14 49.27 -28.62 -15.51
C ALA A 14 49.93 -29.97 -15.12
N LEU A 15 49.12 -30.90 -14.62
CA LEU A 15 49.35 -32.35 -14.68
C LEU A 15 50.34 -32.97 -13.67
N THR A 16 49.98 -32.96 -12.38
CA THR A 16 50.26 -34.10 -11.47
C THR A 16 49.34 -34.02 -10.25
N GLN A 17 48.13 -34.59 -10.37
CA GLN A 17 47.64 -35.69 -9.53
C GLN A 17 46.12 -35.80 -9.71
N CYS A 18 45.68 -36.74 -10.55
CA CYS A 18 44.43 -37.44 -10.28
C CYS A 18 44.55 -38.04 -8.88
N ARG A 19 43.73 -37.60 -7.93
CA ARG A 19 43.58 -38.29 -6.64
C ARG A 19 42.10 -38.61 -6.42
N SER A 20 41.85 -39.91 -6.39
CA SER A 20 40.65 -40.65 -5.99
C SER A 20 39.30 -40.17 -6.50
N LYS A 21 38.73 -40.95 -7.42
CA LYS A 21 37.28 -41.07 -7.59
C LYS A 21 36.70 -41.68 -6.32
N ASP A 22 36.20 -40.85 -5.42
CA ASP A 22 35.25 -41.32 -4.41
C ASP A 22 33.85 -41.13 -5.01
N ASN A 23 33.48 -42.11 -5.82
CA ASN A 23 32.14 -42.26 -6.35
C ASN A 23 31.16 -42.49 -5.19
N HIS A 24 30.41 -41.48 -4.76
CA HIS A 24 29.16 -41.68 -4.02
C HIS A 24 28.00 -41.06 -4.81
N PRO A 25 27.47 -41.74 -5.85
CA PRO A 25 26.33 -41.26 -6.63
C PRO A 25 24.99 -41.35 -5.87
N ALA A 26 25.00 -41.55 -4.55
CA ALA A 26 23.78 -41.77 -3.77
C ALA A 26 23.32 -40.54 -2.98
N THR A 27 24.20 -39.58 -2.65
CA THR A 27 23.85 -38.50 -1.70
C THR A 27 23.26 -37.27 -2.38
N GLU A 28 23.70 -36.90 -3.59
CA GLU A 28 23.12 -35.78 -4.35
C GLU A 28 21.75 -36.11 -4.95
N ALA A 29 21.50 -37.38 -5.30
CA ALA A 29 20.24 -37.82 -5.89
C ALA A 29 19.07 -37.89 -4.87
N LEU A 30 19.36 -38.16 -3.59
CA LEU A 30 18.34 -38.23 -2.53
C LEU A 30 17.92 -36.85 -2.01
N VAL A 31 18.79 -35.83 -2.10
CA VAL A 31 18.43 -34.45 -1.76
C VAL A 31 17.61 -33.80 -2.87
N ALA A 32 17.76 -34.25 -4.12
CA ALA A 32 17.03 -33.69 -5.28
C ALA A 32 15.55 -34.10 -5.36
N THR A 33 15.08 -35.05 -4.55
CA THR A 33 13.69 -35.56 -4.61
C THR A 33 12.88 -35.37 -3.33
N TYR A 34 13.47 -34.78 -2.29
CA TYR A 34 12.70 -34.35 -1.12
C TYR A 34 12.20 -32.92 -1.33
N GLU A 35 11.24 -32.76 -2.26
CA GLU A 35 10.35 -31.61 -2.22
C GLU A 35 9.58 -31.70 -0.91
N ASP A 36 10.08 -30.98 0.10
CA ASP A 36 9.44 -30.77 1.38
C ASP A 36 8.04 -30.16 1.17
N SER A 37 7.06 -31.06 1.04
CA SER A 37 5.64 -30.78 0.85
C SER A 37 5.00 -30.02 2.01
N THR A 38 5.75 -29.76 3.08
CA THR A 38 5.29 -29.01 4.26
C THR A 38 5.57 -27.51 4.18
N ARG A 39 6.34 -27.04 3.18
CA ARG A 39 6.55 -25.61 2.97
C ARG A 39 5.30 -24.95 2.40
N TYR A 40 4.68 -24.11 3.23
CA TYR A 40 3.62 -23.20 2.82
C TYR A 40 4.10 -22.32 1.66
N LYS A 41 3.48 -22.50 0.49
CA LYS A 41 3.63 -21.60 -0.65
C LYS A 41 2.51 -20.56 -0.56
N PRO A 42 2.81 -19.25 -0.46
CA PRO A 42 1.76 -18.25 -0.46
C PRO A 42 0.98 -18.37 -1.76
N VAL A 43 -0.30 -18.71 -1.66
CA VAL A 43 -1.22 -18.59 -2.79
C VAL A 43 -1.60 -17.12 -2.94
N ASN A 44 -1.80 -16.66 -4.17
CA ASN A 44 -2.38 -15.34 -4.38
C ASN A 44 -3.85 -15.41 -3.94
N TYR A 45 -4.12 -14.98 -2.70
CA TYR A 45 -5.41 -15.19 -2.04
C TYR A 45 -6.58 -14.44 -2.69
N VAL A 46 -6.31 -13.46 -3.54
CA VAL A 46 -7.36 -12.62 -4.12
C VAL A 46 -6.95 -12.15 -5.52
N GLU A 47 -7.65 -12.63 -6.55
CA GLU A 47 -7.68 -11.93 -7.84
C GLU A 47 -8.59 -10.70 -7.67
N LEU A 48 -7.97 -9.54 -7.41
CA LEU A 48 -8.69 -8.27 -7.25
C LEU A 48 -9.12 -7.77 -8.63
N LYS A 49 -10.35 -8.08 -9.03
CA LYS A 49 -10.96 -7.51 -10.24
C LYS A 49 -11.52 -6.11 -9.95
N HIS A 50 -10.71 -5.10 -10.24
CA HIS A 50 -11.15 -3.71 -10.15
C HIS A 50 -12.14 -3.37 -11.28
N PRO A 51 -13.22 -2.62 -11.01
CA PRO A 51 -14.06 -2.06 -12.07
C PRO A 51 -13.23 -1.19 -13.02
N GLU A 52 -13.53 -1.22 -14.32
CA GLU A 52 -12.74 -0.45 -15.31
C GLU A 52 -12.77 1.06 -15.05
N TRP A 53 -13.91 1.60 -14.58
CA TRP A 53 -14.05 3.02 -14.27
C TRP A 53 -13.09 3.51 -13.17
N SER A 54 -12.68 2.63 -12.23
CA SER A 54 -11.85 3.06 -11.10
C SER A 54 -10.39 3.31 -11.48
N LYS A 55 -9.94 2.84 -12.65
CA LYS A 55 -8.55 3.00 -13.11
C LYS A 55 -8.22 4.45 -13.50
N SER A 56 -9.24 5.24 -13.85
CA SER A 56 -9.10 6.63 -14.30
C SER A 56 -9.96 7.60 -13.49
N ALA A 57 -10.52 7.15 -12.36
CA ALA A 57 -11.38 7.99 -11.54
C ALA A 57 -10.57 9.07 -10.82
N THR A 58 -11.10 10.30 -10.80
CA THR A 58 -10.50 11.40 -10.03
C THR A 58 -11.14 11.52 -8.65
N ILE A 59 -10.31 11.52 -7.61
CA ILE A 59 -10.73 11.66 -6.21
C ILE A 59 -10.46 13.10 -5.75
N TYR A 60 -11.46 13.71 -5.11
CA TYR A 60 -11.33 15.02 -4.46
C TYR A 60 -11.63 14.87 -2.96
N GLU A 61 -10.62 15.10 -2.13
CA GLU A 61 -10.78 15.14 -0.68
C GLU A 61 -11.35 16.48 -0.25
N VAL A 62 -12.35 16.46 0.64
CA VAL A 62 -13.00 17.66 1.14
C VAL A 62 -13.13 17.63 2.67
N ASN A 63 -12.75 18.75 3.27
CA ASN A 63 -13.07 19.08 4.65
C ASN A 63 -14.36 19.93 4.66
N ILE A 64 -15.46 19.38 5.17
CA ILE A 64 -16.76 20.07 5.20
C ILE A 64 -16.71 21.36 6.01
N ARG A 65 -16.00 21.36 7.15
CA ARG A 65 -15.84 22.53 8.01
C ARG A 65 -15.18 23.69 7.28
N GLN A 66 -14.20 23.40 6.42
CA GLN A 66 -13.35 24.43 5.81
C GLN A 66 -13.75 24.82 4.39
N TYR A 67 -14.56 24.01 3.71
CA TYR A 67 -14.90 24.26 2.31
C TYR A 67 -15.82 25.48 2.13
N THR A 68 -16.77 25.66 3.04
CA THR A 68 -17.70 26.80 3.06
C THR A 68 -17.60 27.54 4.40
N PRO A 69 -17.93 28.84 4.47
CA PRO A 69 -17.99 29.56 5.74
C PRO A 69 -18.96 28.93 6.76
N GLU A 70 -20.08 28.37 6.28
CA GLU A 70 -21.08 27.72 7.14
C GLU A 70 -20.59 26.36 7.67
N GLY A 71 -19.72 25.68 6.92
CA GLY A 71 -19.15 24.41 7.35
C GLY A 71 -20.15 23.25 7.41
N THR A 72 -21.20 23.24 6.59
CA THR A 72 -22.28 22.24 6.63
C THR A 72 -22.45 21.47 5.32
N PHE A 73 -23.07 20.28 5.38
CA PHE A 73 -23.38 19.52 4.17
C PHE A 73 -24.30 20.28 3.22
N ASN A 74 -25.28 21.02 3.75
CA ASN A 74 -26.23 21.76 2.94
C ASN A 74 -25.59 22.95 2.24
N ALA A 75 -24.61 23.61 2.86
CA ALA A 75 -23.82 24.64 2.21
C ALA A 75 -22.86 24.07 1.16
N PHE A 76 -22.32 22.86 1.37
CA PHE A 76 -21.46 22.19 0.40
C PHE A 76 -22.22 21.67 -0.83
N ARG A 77 -23.45 21.18 -0.64
CA ARG A 77 -24.25 20.48 -1.67
C ARG A 77 -24.35 21.19 -3.03
N PRO A 78 -24.57 22.52 -3.12
CA PRO A 78 -24.64 23.22 -4.42
C PRO A 78 -23.34 23.17 -5.23
N HIS A 79 -22.20 22.89 -4.59
CA HIS A 79 -20.89 22.83 -5.26
C HIS A 79 -20.64 21.49 -5.97
N LEU A 80 -21.46 20.46 -5.73
CA LEU A 80 -21.31 19.15 -6.35
C LEU A 80 -21.38 19.23 -7.89
N SER A 81 -22.28 20.06 -8.44
CA SER A 81 -22.38 20.25 -9.89
C SER A 81 -21.09 20.79 -10.49
N ARG A 82 -20.50 21.83 -9.87
CA ARG A 82 -19.21 22.39 -10.31
C ARG A 82 -18.08 21.36 -10.22
N LEU A 83 -18.01 20.60 -9.12
CA LEU A 83 -17.00 19.56 -8.95
C LEU A 83 -17.14 18.47 -10.01
N LYS A 84 -18.37 18.12 -10.39
CA LYS A 84 -18.60 17.17 -11.48
C LYS A 84 -18.15 17.72 -12.83
N GLU A 85 -18.44 18.99 -13.12
CA GLU A 85 -17.97 19.68 -14.33
C GLU A 85 -16.45 19.75 -14.42
N MET A 86 -15.76 19.84 -13.27
CA MET A 86 -14.30 19.78 -13.19
C MET A 86 -13.71 18.37 -13.45
N GLY A 87 -14.56 17.34 -13.61
CA GLY A 87 -14.13 15.96 -13.86
C GLY A 87 -13.87 15.14 -12.59
N VAL A 88 -14.37 15.58 -11.43
CA VAL A 88 -14.30 14.77 -10.20
C VAL A 88 -15.30 13.63 -10.28
N ASP A 89 -14.85 12.42 -9.96
CA ASP A 89 -15.67 11.21 -9.95
C ASP A 89 -16.04 10.77 -8.53
N ILE A 90 -15.11 10.93 -7.59
CA ILE A 90 -15.26 10.52 -6.19
C ILE A 90 -15.02 11.71 -5.28
N ILE A 91 -15.97 11.96 -4.37
CA ILE A 91 -15.77 12.86 -3.24
C ILE A 91 -15.33 12.03 -2.03
N TRP A 92 -14.15 12.32 -1.50
CA TRP A 92 -13.69 11.77 -0.23
C TRP A 92 -13.95 12.79 0.89
N LEU A 93 -14.96 12.53 1.70
CA LEU A 93 -15.21 13.31 2.90
C LEU A 93 -14.17 12.98 3.98
N MET A 94 -13.52 14.00 4.53
CA MET A 94 -12.83 13.86 5.82
C MET A 94 -13.82 13.41 6.91
N PRO A 95 -13.35 12.82 8.04
CA PRO A 95 -14.25 12.27 9.05
C PRO A 95 -15.33 13.25 9.52
N VAL A 96 -16.58 12.83 9.36
CA VAL A 96 -17.77 13.64 9.66
C VAL A 96 -18.38 13.35 11.04
N HIS A 97 -17.70 12.53 11.84
CA HIS A 97 -18.21 12.03 13.11
C HIS A 97 -17.97 13.00 14.27
N PRO A 98 -18.73 12.91 15.37
CA PRO A 98 -18.46 13.71 16.57
C PRO A 98 -17.02 13.53 17.08
N ILE A 99 -16.40 14.64 17.48
CA ILE A 99 -15.00 14.67 17.90
C ILE A 99 -14.85 14.36 19.40
N GLY A 100 -13.87 13.53 19.74
CA GLY A 100 -13.48 13.17 21.10
C GLY A 100 -13.06 14.38 21.94
N VAL A 101 -13.25 14.26 23.26
CA VAL A 101 -13.01 15.38 24.22
C VAL A 101 -11.69 15.22 24.96
N LYS A 102 -11.33 14.00 25.38
CA LYS A 102 -10.10 13.73 26.13
C LYS A 102 -8.89 14.07 25.27
N ASN A 103 -7.96 14.86 25.82
CA ASN A 103 -6.73 15.31 25.14
C ASN A 103 -6.99 16.04 23.81
N ARG A 104 -8.13 16.74 23.70
CA ARG A 104 -8.47 17.53 22.52
C ARG A 104 -7.42 18.62 22.30
N LYS A 105 -6.90 18.71 21.07
CA LYS A 105 -6.01 19.79 20.64
C LYS A 105 -6.83 21.02 20.24
N GLY A 106 -6.56 22.15 20.88
CA GLY A 106 -7.30 23.40 20.64
C GLY A 106 -8.79 23.29 21.02
N SER A 107 -9.59 24.25 20.56
CA SER A 107 -11.04 24.30 20.81
C SER A 107 -11.82 23.29 19.95
N LEU A 108 -11.46 23.17 18.67
CA LEU A 108 -12.17 22.35 17.69
C LEU A 108 -11.80 20.85 17.75
N GLY A 109 -10.55 20.53 18.07
CA GLY A 109 -10.05 19.15 18.01
C GLY A 109 -9.74 18.66 16.60
N SER A 110 -9.30 17.40 16.51
CA SER A 110 -9.04 16.72 15.23
C SER A 110 -10.25 15.88 14.82
N GLU A 111 -10.65 15.97 13.55
CA GLU A 111 -11.73 15.18 12.97
C GLU A 111 -11.46 13.66 13.04
N TYR A 112 -10.19 13.27 13.05
CA TYR A 112 -9.78 11.87 13.18
C TYR A 112 -9.91 11.32 14.61
N SER A 113 -10.15 12.17 15.61
CA SER A 113 -10.42 11.73 16.98
C SER A 113 -11.90 11.35 17.13
N VAL A 114 -12.35 10.30 16.46
CA VAL A 114 -13.77 9.92 16.41
C VAL A 114 -14.28 9.45 17.78
N LYS A 115 -15.41 10.03 18.21
CA LYS A 115 -16.12 9.65 19.44
C LYS A 115 -17.18 8.57 19.20
N ASP A 116 -17.91 8.67 18.08
CA ASP A 116 -19.00 7.78 17.72
C ASP A 116 -19.05 7.62 16.19
N TYR A 117 -18.77 6.41 15.70
CA TYR A 117 -18.72 6.08 14.27
C TYR A 117 -20.11 5.99 13.62
N TYR A 118 -21.19 5.92 14.39
CA TYR A 118 -22.56 5.81 13.86
C TYR A 118 -23.28 7.16 13.81
N ALA A 119 -22.73 8.17 14.49
CA ALA A 119 -23.29 9.52 14.51
C ALA A 119 -22.61 10.45 13.50
N VAL A 120 -23.33 11.51 13.14
CA VAL A 120 -22.81 12.67 12.40
C VAL A 120 -22.53 13.79 13.39
N ASN A 121 -21.42 14.50 13.22
CA ASN A 121 -21.11 15.67 14.02
C ASN A 121 -22.18 16.75 13.78
N PRO A 122 -22.91 17.19 14.83
CA PRO A 122 -23.96 18.19 14.68
C PRO A 122 -23.51 19.52 14.07
N GLU A 123 -22.21 19.83 14.15
CA GLU A 123 -21.61 20.98 13.48
C GLU A 123 -21.82 20.96 11.95
N PHE A 124 -21.86 19.78 11.35
CA PHE A 124 -22.00 19.62 9.90
C PHE A 124 -23.45 19.47 9.44
N GLY A 125 -24.37 19.22 10.38
CA GLY A 125 -25.79 18.97 10.13
C GLY A 125 -26.26 17.63 10.73
N THR A 126 -27.32 17.08 10.15
CA THR A 126 -27.95 15.83 10.57
C THR A 126 -27.53 14.65 9.70
N MET A 127 -27.84 13.43 10.15
CA MET A 127 -27.70 12.23 9.32
C MET A 127 -28.47 12.33 7.99
N ASN A 128 -29.61 13.03 7.97
CA ASN A 128 -30.37 13.24 6.75
C ASN A 128 -29.67 14.21 5.78
N ASP A 129 -29.01 15.23 6.31
CA ASP A 129 -28.23 16.16 5.48
C ASP A 129 -27.04 15.46 4.80
N LEU A 130 -26.41 14.50 5.50
CA LEU A 130 -25.33 13.66 4.95
C LEU A 130 -25.80 12.66 3.89
N ARG A 131 -27.05 12.18 3.96
CA ARG A 131 -27.56 11.21 2.98
C ARG A 131 -27.59 11.76 1.54
N LEU A 132 -27.37 13.06 1.35
CA LEU A 132 -27.23 13.72 0.04
C LEU A 132 -28.30 13.22 -0.96
N SER A 133 -29.53 13.03 -0.48
CA SER A 133 -30.70 12.70 -1.29
C SER A 133 -31.22 13.92 -2.02
#